data_AF-A0A9X2ESI8-F1
#
_entry.id   AF-A0A9X2ESI8-F1
#
_cell.length_a   1.000
_cell.length_b   1.000
_cell.length_c   1.000
_cell.angle_alpha   90.00
_cell.angle_beta   90.00
_cell.angle_gamma   90.00
#
_symmetry.space_group_name_H-M   'P 1'
#
loop_
_entity.id
_entity.type
_entity.pdbx_description
1 polymer ?
#
loop_
_entity_poly.entity_id
_entity_poly.type
_entity_poly.pdbx_seq_one_letter_code
_entity_poly.pdbx_strand_id
1 'polypeptide(L)'
;MGLAQAIEQHYTENGTYTGADVAGVPSIFPSEAPLDSSNKTYNLTITATDDSYTLTATPKNAQQGNGKLELFSSGRRTWDRDNDDAIASPGDECWSKTCS
;
A
#
# COMPACT_ATOMS: atom_id res chain seq x y z
N MET A 1 -7.96 -0.04 3.93
CA MET A 1 -8.09 -1.40 4.50
C MET A 1 -8.60 -2.44 3.49
N GLY A 2 -9.34 -2.09 2.42
CA GLY A 2 -9.88 -3.10 1.48
C GLY A 2 -8.83 -3.98 0.78
N LEU A 3 -7.75 -3.41 0.23
CA LEU A 3 -6.70 -4.19 -0.44
C LEU A 3 -6.00 -5.20 0.50
N ALA A 4 -5.76 -4.81 1.76
CA ALA A 4 -5.18 -5.69 2.77
C ALA A 4 -6.08 -6.90 3.04
N GLN A 5 -7.39 -6.70 3.12
CA GLN A 5 -8.31 -7.83 3.29
C GLN A 5 -8.32 -8.75 2.06
N ALA A 6 -8.28 -8.19 0.84
CA ALA A 6 -8.26 -8.98 -0.38
C ALA A 6 -7.03 -9.89 -0.47
N ILE A 7 -5.84 -9.37 -0.12
CA ILE A 7 -4.60 -10.16 -0.19
C ILE A 7 -4.54 -11.27 0.86
N GLU A 8 -5.13 -11.08 2.05
CA GLU A 8 -5.27 -12.16 3.04
C GLU A 8 -6.25 -13.24 2.58
N GLN A 9 -7.35 -12.86 1.91
CA GLN A 9 -8.26 -13.83 1.31
C GLN A 9 -7.55 -14.64 0.22
N HIS A 10 -6.75 -13.99 -0.64
CA HIS A 10 -5.94 -14.66 -1.66
C HIS A 10 -5.01 -15.71 -1.05
N TYR A 11 -4.30 -15.38 0.04
CA TYR A 11 -3.45 -16.35 0.73
C TYR A 11 -4.25 -17.50 1.34
N THR A 12 -5.42 -17.21 1.90
CA THR A 12 -6.30 -18.25 2.48
C THR A 12 -6.76 -19.26 1.43
N GLU A 13 -6.99 -18.81 0.20
CA GLU A 13 -7.44 -19.66 -0.91
C GLU A 13 -6.30 -20.42 -1.60
N ASN A 14 -5.10 -19.83 -1.67
CA ASN A 14 -4.01 -20.34 -2.50
C ASN A 14 -2.78 -20.84 -1.71
N GLY A 15 -2.65 -20.49 -0.43
CA GLY A 15 -1.49 -20.80 0.40
C GLY A 15 -0.21 -20.03 0.04
N THR A 16 -0.31 -18.97 -0.76
CA THR A 16 0.80 -18.08 -1.17
C THR A 16 0.25 -16.69 -1.48
N TYR A 17 1.04 -15.62 -1.26
CA TYR A 17 0.70 -14.27 -1.70
C TYR A 17 1.09 -14.01 -3.16
N THR A 18 1.93 -14.86 -3.76
CA THR A 18 2.27 -14.74 -5.18
C THR A 18 1.02 -14.87 -6.06
N GLY A 19 1.00 -14.14 -7.17
CA GLY A 19 -0.15 -14.10 -8.09
C GLY A 19 -1.29 -13.16 -7.69
N ALA A 20 -1.19 -12.47 -6.54
CA ALA A 20 -2.12 -11.41 -6.14
C ALA A 20 -2.03 -10.14 -7.02
N ASP A 21 -1.02 -10.06 -7.89
CA ASP A 21 -0.75 -8.93 -8.79
C ASP A 21 -0.36 -9.39 -10.20
N VAL A 22 -0.40 -8.45 -11.14
CA VAL A 22 0.23 -8.56 -12.45
C VAL A 22 1.14 -7.35 -12.63
N ALA A 23 2.46 -7.58 -12.64
CA ALA A 23 3.48 -6.54 -12.76
C ALA A 23 3.33 -5.42 -11.71
N GLY A 24 3.04 -5.80 -10.47
CA GLY A 24 2.85 -4.91 -9.33
C GLY A 24 1.45 -4.30 -9.21
N VAL A 25 0.59 -4.46 -10.22
CA VAL A 25 -0.78 -3.95 -10.21
C VAL A 25 -1.71 -5.00 -9.58
N PRO A 26 -2.52 -4.67 -8.56
CA PRO A 26 -3.44 -5.62 -7.94
C PRO A 26 -4.34 -6.29 -8.99
N SER A 27 -4.38 -7.62 -9.01
CA SER A 27 -5.32 -8.41 -9.83
C SER A 27 -6.59 -8.77 -9.05
N ILE A 28 -6.48 -8.80 -7.72
CA ILE A 28 -7.52 -9.18 -6.76
C ILE A 28 -8.33 -7.99 -6.23
N PHE A 29 -7.98 -6.77 -6.61
CA PHE A 29 -8.57 -5.54 -6.07
C PHE A 29 -8.41 -4.37 -7.08
N PRO A 30 -9.23 -3.31 -7.04
CA PRO A 30 -9.00 -2.13 -7.87
C PRO A 30 -7.63 -1.49 -7.64
N SER A 31 -6.97 -1.07 -8.71
CA SER A 31 -5.63 -0.48 -8.67
C SER A 31 -5.59 0.98 -8.21
N GLU A 32 -6.73 1.59 -7.89
CA GLU A 32 -6.80 3.00 -7.52
C GLU A 32 -7.82 3.25 -6.40
N ALA A 33 -7.52 4.23 -5.56
CA ALA A 33 -8.39 4.67 -4.46
C ALA A 33 -8.65 6.19 -4.54
N PRO A 34 -9.78 6.69 -3.97
CA PRO A 34 -10.87 5.97 -3.31
C PRO A 34 -11.70 5.11 -4.28
N LEU A 35 -12.30 4.02 -3.81
CA LEU A 35 -13.07 3.10 -4.68
C LEU A 35 -14.32 3.76 -5.26
N ASP A 36 -15.10 4.43 -4.41
CA ASP A 36 -16.43 4.95 -4.73
C ASP A 36 -16.43 6.38 -5.31
N SER A 37 -15.28 6.85 -5.76
CA SER A 37 -15.13 8.19 -6.34
C SER A 37 -14.42 8.15 -7.68
N SER A 38 -14.85 9.01 -8.60
CA SER A 38 -14.09 9.31 -9.83
C SER A 38 -12.82 10.10 -9.53
N ASN A 39 -12.75 10.82 -8.40
CA ASN A 39 -11.58 11.58 -7.97
C ASN A 39 -10.57 10.67 -7.28
N LYS A 40 -9.85 9.88 -8.07
CA LYS A 40 -8.81 8.96 -7.59
C LYS A 40 -7.60 9.75 -7.12
N THR A 41 -7.09 9.45 -5.92
CA THR A 41 -5.96 10.16 -5.30
C THR A 41 -4.77 9.25 -4.98
N TYR A 42 -4.92 7.93 -5.15
CA TYR A 42 -3.83 6.99 -4.97
C TYR A 42 -3.84 5.93 -6.07
N ASN A 43 -2.64 5.54 -6.52
CA ASN A 43 -2.40 4.29 -7.21
C ASN A 43 -1.96 3.24 -6.19
N LEU A 44 -2.50 2.04 -6.30
CA LEU A 44 -2.24 0.93 -5.39
C LEU A 44 -1.38 -0.12 -6.11
N THR A 45 -0.36 -0.59 -5.40
CA THR A 45 0.53 -1.65 -5.90
C THR A 45 0.77 -2.71 -4.82
N ILE A 46 1.15 -3.90 -5.27
CA ILE A 46 1.51 -5.04 -4.43
C ILE A 46 2.93 -5.48 -4.82
N THR A 47 3.77 -5.71 -3.84
CA THR A 47 4.99 -6.52 -3.99
C THR A 47 4.84 -7.73 -3.08
N ALA A 48 4.78 -8.93 -3.65
CA ALA A 48 4.54 -10.17 -2.91
C ALA A 48 5.64 -11.21 -3.13
N THR A 49 5.94 -11.96 -2.08
CA THR A 49 6.66 -13.25 -2.11
C THR A 49 5.67 -14.36 -1.75
N ASP A 50 6.14 -15.58 -1.48
CA ASP A 50 5.23 -16.64 -1.02
C ASP A 50 4.54 -16.30 0.31
N ASP A 51 5.30 -15.84 1.30
CA ASP A 51 4.80 -15.63 2.68
C ASP A 51 4.83 -14.18 3.17
N SER A 52 5.10 -13.21 2.28
CA SER A 52 5.13 -11.80 2.66
C SER A 52 4.63 -10.89 1.55
N TYR A 53 4.18 -9.70 1.94
CA TYR A 53 3.79 -8.66 1.01
C TYR A 53 4.10 -7.26 1.53
N THR A 54 4.20 -6.32 0.60
CA THR A 54 4.10 -4.88 0.83
C THR A 54 3.02 -4.32 -0.07
N LEU A 55 2.08 -3.60 0.52
CA LEU A 55 1.06 -2.84 -0.20
C LEU A 55 1.48 -1.38 -0.20
N THR A 56 1.58 -0.77 -1.37
CA THR A 56 1.99 0.63 -1.50
C THR A 56 0.87 1.45 -2.13
N ALA A 57 0.52 2.56 -1.48
CA ALA A 57 -0.37 3.58 -2.02
C ALA A 57 0.45 4.80 -2.41
N THR A 58 0.72 4.94 -3.71
CA THR A 58 1.45 6.08 -4.28
C THR A 58 0.48 7.23 -4.56
N PRO A 59 0.71 8.43 -4.01
CA PRO A 59 -0.19 9.56 -4.20
C PRO A 59 -0.24 10.03 -5.66
N LYS A 60 -1.41 10.49 -6.07
CA LYS A 60 -1.65 11.20 -7.33
C LYS A 60 -2.69 12.31 -7.13
N ASN A 61 -2.85 13.16 -8.16
CA ASN A 61 -3.84 14.23 -8.17
C ASN A 61 -3.77 15.08 -6.89
N ALA A 62 -4.88 15.22 -6.16
CA ALA A 62 -4.96 16.04 -4.94
C ALA A 62 -4.07 15.57 -3.77
N GLN A 63 -3.45 14.38 -3.85
CA GLN A 63 -2.50 13.89 -2.86
C GLN A 63 -1.04 13.91 -3.36
N GLN A 64 -0.79 14.36 -4.60
CA GLN A 64 0.55 14.40 -5.16
C GLN A 64 1.50 15.22 -4.26
N GLY A 65 2.67 14.65 -3.96
CA GLY A 65 3.68 15.24 -3.07
C GLY A 65 3.47 15.00 -1.58
N ASN A 66 2.36 14.34 -1.18
CA ASN A 66 2.12 14.01 0.22
C ASN A 66 2.82 12.73 0.69
N GLY A 67 3.60 12.06 -0.18
CA GLY A 67 4.34 10.87 0.23
C GLY A 67 3.58 9.55 0.15
N LYS A 68 4.30 8.46 -0.11
CA LYS A 68 3.70 7.13 -0.21
C LYS A 68 3.36 6.55 1.16
N LEU A 69 2.27 5.78 1.18
CA LEU A 69 1.88 4.97 2.34
C LEU A 69 2.19 3.52 2.04
N GLU A 70 2.75 2.79 3.02
CA GLU A 70 2.99 1.36 2.87
C GLU A 70 2.44 0.58 4.04
N LEU A 71 2.01 -0.65 3.76
CA LEU A 71 1.57 -1.64 4.72
C LEU A 71 2.27 -2.96 4.44
N PHE A 72 3.02 -3.45 5.42
CA PHE A 72 3.74 -4.72 5.37
C PHE A 72 2.87 -5.85 5.92
N SER A 73 3.12 -7.09 5.48
CA SER A 73 2.44 -8.29 6.01
C SER A 73 2.62 -8.49 7.53
N SER A 74 3.66 -7.89 8.12
CA SER A 74 3.86 -7.84 9.58
C SER A 74 2.91 -6.89 10.32
N GLY A 75 2.08 -6.13 9.59
CA GLY A 75 1.22 -5.08 10.13
C GLY A 75 1.93 -3.73 10.35
N ARG A 76 3.25 -3.65 10.10
CA ARG A 76 4.00 -2.37 10.10
C ARG A 76 3.41 -1.45 9.04
N ARG A 77 3.28 -0.17 9.39
CA ARG A 77 2.74 0.89 8.54
C ARG A 77 3.76 2.01 8.46
N THR A 78 4.01 2.51 7.27
CA THR A 78 4.93 3.61 7.03
C THR A 78 4.26 4.69 6.21
N TRP A 79 4.78 5.91 6.33
CA TRP A 79 4.39 7.05 5.52
C TRP A 79 5.64 7.88 5.24
N ASP A 80 6.14 7.80 4.01
CA ASP A 80 7.25 8.61 3.47
C ASP A 80 6.81 10.08 3.38
N ARG A 81 6.88 10.86 4.45
CA ARG A 81 6.18 12.16 4.51
C ARG A 81 6.85 13.26 3.73
N ASP A 82 8.17 13.25 3.75
CA ASP A 82 9.01 14.17 3.03
C ASP A 82 9.06 13.84 1.54
N ASN A 83 8.49 12.68 1.13
CA ASN A 83 8.38 12.26 -0.26
C ASN A 83 9.77 12.21 -0.92
N ASP A 84 10.75 11.72 -0.17
CA ASP A 84 12.15 11.59 -0.59
C ASP A 84 12.49 10.17 -1.11
N ASP A 85 11.45 9.34 -1.20
CA ASP A 85 11.47 7.93 -1.57
C ASP A 85 12.12 6.98 -0.56
N ALA A 86 12.57 7.47 0.60
CA ALA A 86 13.15 6.70 1.68
C ALA A 86 12.20 6.59 2.88
N ILE A 87 12.17 5.43 3.52
CA ILE A 87 11.59 5.28 4.87
C ILE A 87 12.75 5.32 5.86
N ALA A 88 13.33 6.50 6.03
CA ALA A 88 14.58 6.68 6.78
C ALA A 88 14.50 7.81 7.81
N SER A 89 13.53 8.72 7.67
CA SER A 89 13.29 9.79 8.62
C SER A 89 12.49 9.25 9.82
N PRO A 90 12.75 9.71 11.06
CA PRO A 90 11.96 9.35 12.24
C PRO A 90 10.46 9.64 12.08
N GLY A 91 10.10 10.55 11.18
CA GLY A 91 8.72 10.87 10.80
C GLY A 91 7.99 9.74 10.06
N ASP A 92 8.73 8.85 9.40
CA ASP A 92 8.15 7.93 8.41
C ASP A 92 7.57 6.66 9.02
N GLU A 93 7.94 6.37 10.27
CA GLU A 93 7.40 5.24 11.03
C GLU A 93 6.14 5.59 11.82
N CYS A 94 5.75 6.86 11.84
CA CYS A 94 4.54 7.29 12.52
C CYS A 94 3.39 7.42 11.53
N TRP A 95 2.21 6.96 11.94
CA TRP A 95 0.97 7.12 11.17
C TRP A 95 0.11 8.30 11.66
N SER A 96 0.77 9.34 12.19
CA SER A 96 0.16 10.53 12.81
C SER A 96 0.97 11.79 12.52
N LYS A 97 0.34 12.96 12.32
CA LYS A 97 1.05 14.22 11.99
C LYS A 97 2.24 14.56 12.90
N THR A 98 2.26 14.07 14.15
CA THR A 98 3.41 14.14 15.06
C THR A 98 3.83 12.75 15.51
N CYS A 99 5.14 12.47 15.48
CA CYS A 99 5.78 11.37 16.20
C CYS A 99 6.06 11.81 17.64
N SER A 100 5.71 10.99 18.62
CA SER A 100 6.09 11.19 20.03
C SER A 100 7.24 10.28 20.41
#